data_AF-A0A382ZQ96-F1
#
_entry.id   AF-A0A382ZQ96-F1
#
_cell.length_a   1.000
_cell.length_b   1.000
_cell.length_c   1.000
_cell.angle_alpha   90.00
_cell.angle_beta   90.00
_cell.angle_gamma   90.00
#
_symmetry.space_group_name_H-M   'P 1'
#
loop_
_entity.id
_entity.type
_entity.pdbx_description
1 polymer ?
#
loop_
_entity_poly.entity_id
_entity_poly.type
_entity_poly.pdbx_seq_one_letter_code
_entity_poly.pdbx_strand_id
1 'polypeptide(L)'
;MAKFIVAPHMRLPEWVAEEKGYFTDEGLDYEFRTADHAVASIKSAEEVPPEKRSGAYQTFEGGGRSCDVSSACHWTVNMAATAGNGRLWGEAYSVTPSGIYVPADSDIRTPEDLANVPI
;
A
#
# COMPACT_ATOMS: atom_id res chain seq x y z
N MET A 1 7.97 7.55 26.62
CA MET A 1 7.08 6.63 25.89
C MET A 1 7.89 5.99 24.78
N ALA A 2 7.44 4.88 24.18
CA ALA A 2 8.02 4.45 22.91
C ALA A 2 7.62 5.46 21.82
N LYS A 3 8.50 5.69 20.84
CA LYS A 3 8.18 6.55 19.69
C LYS A 3 7.02 5.96 18.89
N PHE A 4 6.15 6.82 18.37
CA PHE A 4 5.11 6.46 17.43
C PHE A 4 5.72 6.23 16.04
N ILE A 5 5.60 5.01 15.53
CA ILE A 5 6.23 4.61 14.28
C ILE A 5 5.22 4.76 13.14
N VAL A 6 5.49 5.73 12.26
CA VAL A 6 4.73 5.93 11.03
C VAL A 6 5.45 5.21 9.90
N ALA A 7 4.76 4.32 9.20
CA ALA A 7 5.25 3.68 7.98
C ALA A 7 4.58 4.31 6.75
N PRO A 8 5.24 5.27 6.06
CA PRO A 8 4.72 5.88 4.84
C PRO A 8 4.51 4.80 3.78
N HIS A 9 3.43 4.90 3.01
CA HIS A 9 3.09 3.90 1.98
C HIS A 9 2.66 4.59 0.69
N MET A 10 3.61 5.25 0.03
CA MET A 10 3.40 5.97 -1.24
C MET A 10 2.31 7.05 -1.18
N ARG A 11 2.03 7.60 0.01
CA ARG A 11 1.02 8.65 0.24
C ARG A 11 1.69 9.98 0.56
N LEU A 12 0.98 11.06 0.25
CA LEU A 12 1.40 12.43 0.55
C LEU A 12 1.02 12.94 1.97
N PRO A 13 -0.09 12.52 2.61
CA PRO A 13 -0.53 13.11 3.88
C PRO A 13 0.51 13.09 5.02
N GLU A 14 1.28 12.00 5.17
CA GLU A 14 2.34 11.93 6.20
C GLU A 14 3.41 13.00 6.00
N TRP A 15 3.83 13.21 4.74
CA TRP A 15 4.84 14.20 4.40
C TRP A 15 4.32 15.63 4.57
N VAL A 16 3.05 15.86 4.29
CA VAL A 16 2.41 17.16 4.56
C VAL A 16 2.34 17.42 6.06
N ALA A 17 1.97 16.42 6.86
CA ALA A 17 1.91 16.55 8.32
C ALA A 17 3.30 16.79 8.93
N GLU A 18 4.35 16.15 8.41
CA GLU A 18 5.74 16.44 8.74
C GLU A 18 6.10 17.89 8.40
N GLU A 19 5.95 18.29 7.13
CA GLU A 19 6.38 19.60 6.64
C GLU A 19 5.65 20.76 7.32
N LYS A 20 4.37 20.57 7.65
CA LYS A 20 3.55 21.57 8.33
C LYS A 20 3.65 21.53 9.85
N GLY A 21 4.38 20.56 10.41
CA GLY A 21 4.59 20.44 11.86
C GLY A 21 3.41 19.84 12.64
N TYR A 22 2.37 19.33 11.96
CA TYR A 22 1.13 18.87 12.59
C TYR A 22 1.35 17.75 13.62
N PHE A 23 2.30 16.84 13.40
CA PHE A 23 2.61 15.82 14.41
C PHE A 23 3.21 16.43 15.68
N THR A 24 4.06 17.44 15.55
CA THR A 24 4.69 18.11 16.69
C THR A 24 3.68 19.01 17.42
N ASP A 25 2.79 19.68 16.69
CA ASP A 25 1.72 20.51 17.25
C ASP A 25 0.75 19.70 18.12
N GLU A 26 0.49 18.45 17.75
CA GLU A 26 -0.28 17.47 18.54
C GLU A 26 0.55 16.82 19.67
N GLY A 27 1.82 17.20 19.83
CA GLY A 27 2.71 16.69 20.87
C GLY A 27 3.17 15.24 20.66
N LEU A 28 3.14 14.74 19.42
CA LEU A 28 3.53 13.38 19.09
C LEU A 28 5.07 13.25 19.04
N ASP A 29 5.62 12.26 19.76
CA ASP A 29 7.00 11.81 19.59
C ASP A 29 7.01 10.65 18.58
N TYR A 30 7.48 10.90 17.35
CA TYR A 30 7.35 9.96 16.23
C TYR A 30 8.65 9.77 15.45
N GLU A 31 8.68 8.71 14.65
CA GLU A 31 9.67 8.51 13.60
C GLU A 31 9.04 7.87 12.36
N PHE A 32 9.59 8.20 11.19
CA PHE A 32 9.26 7.47 9.96
C PHE A 32 10.13 6.22 9.84
N ARG A 33 9.47 5.10 9.58
CA ARG A 33 10.11 3.84 9.22
C ARG A 33 9.59 3.37 7.88
N THR A 34 10.37 3.60 6.83
CA THR A 34 10.04 3.10 5.50
C THR A 34 10.10 1.58 5.50
N ALA A 35 9.04 0.93 5.02
CA ALA A 35 9.14 -0.46 4.64
C ALA A 35 10.07 -0.58 3.42
N ASP A 36 10.82 -1.68 3.31
CA ASP A 36 11.54 -2.03 2.09
C ASP A 36 10.52 -2.29 0.97
N HIS A 37 10.13 -1.22 0.29
CA HIS A 37 9.32 -1.33 -0.90
C HIS A 37 10.25 -1.83 -2.00
N ALA A 38 10.06 -3.11 -2.39
CA ALA A 38 10.72 -3.66 -3.55
C ALA A 38 10.56 -2.67 -4.71
N VAL A 39 11.68 -2.20 -5.26
CA VAL A 39 11.68 -1.32 -6.42
C VAL A 39 10.93 -2.05 -7.53
N ALA A 40 9.77 -1.51 -7.91
CA ALA A 40 8.94 -2.07 -8.97
C ALA A 40 9.78 -2.06 -10.26
N SER A 41 10.35 -3.21 -10.57
CA SER A 41 11.06 -3.46 -11.82
C SER A 41 10.07 -4.16 -12.73
N ILE A 42 9.94 -3.67 -13.96
CA ILE A 42 9.17 -4.37 -14.99
C ILE A 42 9.89 -5.69 -15.24
N LYS A 43 9.28 -6.80 -14.83
CA LYS A 43 9.77 -8.15 -15.07
C LYS A 43 8.84 -8.82 -16.08
N SER A 44 9.43 -9.64 -16.96
CA SER A 44 8.67 -10.57 -17.80
C SER A 44 7.76 -11.44 -16.92
N ALA A 45 6.64 -11.89 -17.48
CA ALA A 45 5.72 -12.83 -16.86
C ALA A 45 6.33 -14.26 -16.76
N GLU A 46 7.49 -14.38 -16.12
CA GLU A 46 8.06 -15.66 -15.69
C GLU A 46 7.32 -16.16 -14.44
N GLU A 47 7.39 -17.47 -14.17
CA GLU A 47 6.81 -18.06 -12.96
C GLU A 47 7.26 -17.29 -11.72
N VAL A 48 6.29 -16.76 -10.96
CA VAL A 48 6.55 -16.06 -9.71
C VAL A 48 7.17 -17.05 -8.72
N PRO A 49 8.42 -16.82 -8.26
CA PRO A 49 9.07 -17.67 -7.27
C PRO A 49 8.18 -17.84 -6.03
N PRO A 50 8.19 -19.01 -5.36
CA PRO A 50 7.35 -19.25 -4.19
C PRO A 50 7.46 -18.18 -3.09
N GLU A 51 8.66 -17.65 -2.84
CA GLU A 51 8.86 -16.56 -1.87
C GLU A 51 8.14 -15.25 -2.23
N LYS A 52 7.77 -15.03 -3.51
CA LYS A 52 7.01 -13.86 -3.98
C LYS A 52 5.51 -14.10 -4.05
N ARG A 53 5.02 -15.24 -3.57
CA ARG A 53 3.59 -15.53 -3.43
C ARG A 53 2.99 -15.00 -2.11
N SER A 54 3.77 -14.25 -1.33
CA SER A 54 3.28 -13.48 -0.19
C SER A 54 2.85 -12.08 -0.65
N GLY A 55 1.67 -11.65 -0.20
CA GLY A 55 1.08 -10.37 -0.55
C GLY A 55 1.11 -9.39 0.61
N ALA A 56 0.51 -8.21 0.38
CA ALA A 56 0.42 -7.17 1.40
C ALA A 56 -0.31 -7.65 2.68
N TYR A 57 -1.26 -8.59 2.60
CA TYR A 57 -1.95 -9.13 3.78
C TYR A 57 -1.00 -9.85 4.74
N GLN A 58 -0.11 -10.71 4.23
CA GLN A 58 0.86 -11.45 5.05
C GLN A 58 1.80 -10.51 5.82
N THR A 59 2.03 -9.30 5.32
CA THR A 59 2.83 -8.28 6.04
C THR A 59 2.14 -7.76 7.32
N PHE A 60 0.83 -7.97 7.48
CA PHE A 60 0.07 -7.64 8.69
C PHE A 60 -0.02 -8.82 9.68
N GLU A 61 0.27 -10.05 9.25
CA GLU A 61 0.23 -11.24 10.11
C GLU A 61 1.43 -11.27 11.09
N GLY A 62 1.38 -12.12 12.11
CA GLY A 62 2.54 -12.43 12.96
C GLY A 62 3.06 -11.29 13.84
N GLY A 63 2.21 -10.30 14.17
CA GLY A 63 2.60 -9.11 14.93
C GLY A 63 2.62 -7.81 14.12
N GLY A 64 2.26 -7.88 12.83
CA GLY A 64 2.11 -6.72 11.98
C GLY A 64 3.44 -6.15 11.47
N ARG A 65 3.36 -4.96 10.87
CA ARG A 65 4.50 -4.31 10.20
C ARG A 65 5.50 -3.65 11.15
N SER A 66 5.42 -3.93 12.45
CA SER A 66 6.25 -3.27 13.48
C SER A 66 6.15 -1.74 13.42
N CYS A 67 4.94 -1.23 13.18
CA CYS A 67 4.60 0.20 13.13
C CYS A 67 3.24 0.45 13.79
N ASP A 68 3.00 1.69 14.21
CA ASP A 68 1.72 2.09 14.79
C ASP A 68 0.70 2.50 13.72
N VAL A 69 1.18 3.11 12.63
CA VAL A 69 0.36 3.46 11.45
C VAL A 69 1.04 2.99 10.18
N SER A 70 0.27 2.30 9.34
CA SER A 70 0.62 2.01 7.95
C SER A 70 -0.65 2.02 7.09
N SER A 71 -0.50 1.78 5.79
CA SER A 71 -1.64 1.56 4.90
C SER A 71 -1.36 0.51 3.85
N ALA A 72 -2.41 0.04 3.19
CA ALA A 72 -2.38 -0.84 2.03
C ALA A 72 -3.66 -0.58 1.21
N CYS A 73 -3.90 -1.34 0.15
CA CYS A 73 -5.17 -1.26 -0.57
C CYS A 73 -6.36 -1.63 0.35
N HIS A 74 -7.55 -1.12 0.02
CA HIS A 74 -8.78 -1.30 0.81
C HIS A 74 -9.03 -2.76 1.18
N TRP A 75 -8.91 -3.67 0.21
CA TRP A 75 -9.07 -5.11 0.44
C TRP A 75 -8.15 -5.62 1.54
N THR A 76 -6.85 -5.31 1.44
CA THR A 76 -5.85 -5.80 2.39
C THR A 76 -6.12 -5.28 3.80
N VAL A 77 -6.38 -3.98 3.94
CA VAL A 77 -6.63 -3.38 5.26
C VAL A 77 -7.91 -3.94 5.88
N ASN A 78 -8.97 -4.12 5.09
CA ASN A 78 -10.22 -4.68 5.59
C ASN A 78 -10.06 -6.15 6.04
N MET A 79 -9.34 -6.96 5.27
CA MET A 79 -9.01 -8.33 5.65
C MET A 79 -8.15 -8.38 6.92
N ALA A 80 -7.10 -7.55 7.00
CA ALA A 80 -6.23 -7.48 8.17
C ALA A 80 -6.98 -7.05 9.44
N ALA A 81 -7.80 -5.99 9.35
CA ALA A 81 -8.60 -5.52 10.47
C ALA A 81 -9.62 -6.56 10.95
N THR A 82 -10.29 -7.24 10.01
CA THR A 82 -11.25 -8.32 10.33
C THR A 82 -10.55 -9.51 11.00
N ALA A 83 -9.32 -9.82 10.61
CA ALA A 83 -8.50 -10.86 11.22
C ALA A 83 -7.88 -10.45 12.58
N GLY A 84 -8.13 -9.23 13.06
CA GLY A 84 -7.58 -8.72 14.33
C GLY A 84 -6.16 -8.16 14.22
N ASN A 85 -5.60 -8.03 13.02
CA ASN A 85 -4.27 -7.49 12.77
C ASN A 85 -4.30 -5.95 12.67
N GLY A 86 -4.81 -5.30 13.72
CA GLY A 86 -4.92 -3.84 13.82
C GLY A 86 -6.35 -3.30 13.65
N ARG A 87 -6.46 -1.99 13.44
CA ARG A 87 -7.73 -1.27 13.25
C ARG A 87 -7.65 -0.37 12.02
N LEU A 88 -8.77 -0.23 11.31
CA LEU A 88 -8.89 0.70 10.19
C LEU A 88 -9.24 2.10 10.70
N TRP A 89 -8.48 3.10 10.25
CA TRP A 89 -8.88 4.51 10.32
C TRP A 89 -9.46 4.95 8.98
N GLY A 90 -10.79 5.08 8.92
CA GLY A 90 -11.52 5.31 7.66
C GLY A 90 -11.40 6.72 7.09
N GLU A 91 -10.98 7.71 7.88
CA GLU A 91 -10.92 9.10 7.43
C GLU A 91 -9.66 9.43 6.64
N ALA A 92 -8.59 8.64 6.79
CA ALA A 92 -7.36 8.77 6.00
C ALA A 92 -7.36 7.82 4.80
N TYR A 93 -8.36 7.97 3.92
CA TYR A 93 -8.59 7.13 2.75
C TYR A 93 -8.31 7.87 1.44
N SER A 94 -7.64 7.21 0.50
CA SER A 94 -7.37 7.75 -0.84
C SER A 94 -7.96 6.83 -1.90
N VAL A 95 -8.60 7.44 -2.91
CA VAL A 95 -9.07 6.74 -4.11
C VAL A 95 -8.18 7.16 -5.27
N THR A 96 -7.51 6.20 -5.88
CA THR A 96 -6.73 6.42 -7.10
C THR A 96 -7.41 5.71 -8.27
N PRO A 97 -7.47 6.33 -9.46
CA PRO A 97 -7.81 5.61 -10.67
C PRO A 97 -6.88 4.41 -10.85
N SER A 98 -7.46 3.26 -11.15
CA SER A 98 -6.75 2.02 -11.44
C SER A 98 -7.34 1.43 -12.70
N GLY A 99 -6.52 0.80 -13.54
CA GLY A 99 -6.98 0.21 -14.79
C GLY A 99 -5.92 -0.66 -15.44
N ILE A 100 -6.34 -1.38 -16.48
CA ILE A 100 -5.43 -2.06 -17.40
C ILE A 100 -4.95 -1.01 -18.40
N TYR A 101 -3.64 -0.78 -18.45
CA TYR A 101 -3.04 0.18 -19.35
C TYR A 101 -2.47 -0.55 -20.57
N VAL A 102 -2.78 -0.05 -21.76
CA VAL A 102 -2.30 -0.57 -23.04
C VAL A 102 -1.48 0.52 -23.75
N PRO A 103 -0.60 0.16 -24.70
CA PRO A 103 0.08 1.13 -25.56
C PRO A 103 -0.91 2.07 -26.26
N ALA A 104 -0.49 3.32 -26.53
CA ALA A 104 -1.37 4.35 -27.10
C ALA A 104 -1.90 4.00 -28.50
N ASP A 105 -1.14 3.21 -29.25
CA ASP A 105 -1.44 2.67 -30.57
C ASP A 105 -2.14 1.30 -30.54
N SER A 106 -2.51 0.79 -29.36
CA SER A 106 -3.25 -0.45 -29.23
C SER A 106 -4.65 -0.36 -29.85
N ASP A 107 -5.08 -1.47 -30.45
CA ASP A 107 -6.46 -1.67 -30.92
C ASP A 107 -7.44 -1.98 -29.76
N ILE A 108 -6.95 -2.22 -28.54
CA ILE A 108 -7.78 -2.44 -27.34
C ILE A 108 -8.35 -1.09 -26.90
N ARG A 109 -9.66 -0.89 -27.12
CA ARG A 109 -10.35 0.37 -26.81
C ARG A 109 -11.56 0.18 -25.90
N THR A 110 -12.04 -1.04 -25.79
CA THR A 110 -13.20 -1.44 -24.99
C THR A 110 -12.86 -2.66 -24.15
N PRO A 111 -13.59 -2.92 -23.05
CA PRO A 111 -13.38 -4.13 -22.25
C PRO A 111 -13.51 -5.43 -23.06
N GLU A 112 -14.37 -5.45 -24.08
CA GLU A 112 -14.59 -6.60 -24.97
C GLU A 112 -13.33 -6.96 -25.77
N ASP A 113 -12.50 -5.99 -26.11
CA ASP A 113 -11.24 -6.21 -26.84
C ASP A 113 -10.20 -6.98 -26.00
N LEU A 114 -10.41 -7.10 -24.68
CA LEU A 114 -9.57 -7.93 -23.80
C LEU A 114 -9.92 -9.43 -23.88
N ALA A 115 -10.96 -9.81 -24.62
CA ALA A 115 -11.35 -11.21 -24.75
C ALA A 115 -10.21 -12.04 -25.34
N ASN A 116 -9.74 -13.04 -24.57
CA ASN A 116 -8.63 -13.93 -24.92
C ASN A 116 -7.25 -13.24 -25.06
N VAL A 117 -7.09 -12.03 -24.51
CA VAL A 117 -5.79 -11.35 -24.40
C VAL A 117 -5.13 -11.75 -23.07
N PRO A 118 -3.84 -12.15 -23.05
CA PRO A 118 -3.11 -12.36 -21.80
C PRO A 118 -3.00 -11.06 -20.99
N ILE A 119 -3.32 -11.11 -19.69
CA ILE A 119 -3.25 -9.98 -18.74
C ILE A 119 -2.22 -10.26 -17.66
#